data_AF-D8M1A5-F1
#
_entry.id   AF-D8M1A5-F1
#
_cell.length_a   1.000
_cell.length_b   1.000
_cell.length_c   1.000
_cell.angle_alpha   90.00
_cell.angle_beta   90.00
_cell.angle_gamma   90.00
#
_symmetry.space_group_name_H-M   'P 1'
#
loop_
_entity.id
_entity.type
_entity.pdbx_description
1 polymer ?
#
loop_
_entity_poly.entity_id
_entity_poly.type
_entity_poly.pdbx_seq_one_letter_code
_entity_poly.pdbx_strand_id
1 'polypeptide(L)'
;MAFAKESGSFFPAGLVKHFELQSCLASIAALHFEGQALAVNEEANAGILYRYADILDNAMKQTRALMNSFQLEESDRISAEATLAAAKADVQQFFKIYRIYITSVPSEVTFPQPFCKAEMKKELEISEVPLKIEVKANQQVEAALLMYLQKVGELRAATAEQVAQADAEARKVLLDRLLPDILEKGVAGHELPKSMEARIEAIQEGDGLGRLMKTRDDLLDWMDEMEDSLSVVKTQLEKAEWKQSVDWIEANLRTLGSNMEEVKKSITLCCNEPKIYREPIMTLTASLPTCSYAESPMDSKRVEEATRSVLDLLKDRAALLTSLLQDKSGETVVRERIQSDKHLLNVEAVIFTAMTVVQELKRRLEDNIGTQGTLLKQLKTEYEKWSRNRKVTAEMKKREDALRKIVESLNRFDACSERLQSMQLCADCIKSEYEALCEQAGVY
;
A
#
# COMPACT_ATOMS: atom_id res chain seq x y z
N MET A 1 55.47 28.61 -9.43
CA MET A 1 56.81 27.98 -9.52
C MET A 1 57.80 28.82 -8.73
N ALA A 2 58.71 28.14 -7.99
CA ALA A 2 59.95 28.63 -7.36
C ALA A 2 59.99 29.07 -5.87
N PHE A 3 58.95 28.88 -5.04
CA PHE A 3 59.11 29.02 -3.58
C PHE A 3 58.52 27.89 -2.71
N ALA A 4 57.73 26.97 -3.28
CA ALA A 4 57.15 25.85 -2.52
C ALA A 4 58.02 24.58 -2.46
N LYS A 5 59.18 24.56 -3.16
CA LYS A 5 60.10 23.41 -3.12
C LYS A 5 61.13 23.45 -1.99
N GLU A 6 61.13 24.50 -1.16
CA GLU A 6 62.11 24.66 -0.06
C GLU A 6 61.51 24.59 1.36
N SER A 7 60.20 24.37 1.52
CA SER A 7 59.54 24.33 2.83
C SER A 7 59.10 22.92 3.27
N GLY A 8 59.89 21.90 2.96
CA GLY A 8 59.73 20.53 3.50
C GLY A 8 60.07 20.38 4.99
N SER A 9 60.18 21.49 5.73
CA SER A 9 60.68 21.54 7.11
C SER A 9 59.75 22.23 8.11
N PHE A 10 58.55 22.68 7.72
CA PHE A 10 57.69 23.49 8.60
C PHE A 10 56.38 22.85 9.11
N PHE A 11 56.02 21.64 8.68
CA PHE A 11 54.90 20.90 9.28
C PHE A 11 55.36 19.52 9.78
N PRO A 12 55.47 19.31 11.10
CA PRO A 12 55.64 17.99 11.70
C PRO A 12 54.53 17.05 11.23
N ALA A 13 54.88 15.80 10.88
CA ALA A 13 53.96 14.79 10.34
C ALA A 13 52.74 14.42 11.23
N GLY A 14 52.62 14.99 12.43
CA GLY A 14 51.44 14.89 13.29
C GLY A 14 50.37 15.95 13.00
N LEU A 15 50.75 17.20 12.67
CA LEU A 15 49.83 18.35 12.58
C LEU A 15 48.75 18.18 11.51
N VAL A 16 49.06 17.46 10.42
CA VAL A 16 48.11 17.17 9.35
C VAL A 16 46.94 16.33 9.86
N LYS A 17 47.21 15.30 10.69
CA LYS A 17 46.16 14.44 11.24
C LYS A 17 45.32 15.13 12.31
N HIS A 18 45.92 16.00 13.12
CA HIS A 18 45.18 16.86 14.04
C HIS A 18 44.25 17.83 13.28
N PHE A 19 44.74 18.40 12.18
CA PHE A 19 43.95 19.27 11.32
C PHE A 19 42.79 18.53 10.62
N GLU A 20 43.04 17.33 10.11
CA GLU A 20 42.01 16.44 9.55
C GLU A 20 40.95 16.09 10.60
N LEU A 21 41.36 15.78 11.84
CA LEU A 21 40.44 15.51 12.94
C LEU A 21 39.56 16.72 13.23
N GLN A 22 40.13 17.91 13.38
CA GLN A 22 39.37 19.14 13.63
C GLN A 22 38.39 19.47 12.49
N SER A 23 38.76 19.19 11.25
CA SER A 23 37.89 19.35 10.08
C SER A 23 36.71 18.37 10.09
N CYS A 24 36.94 17.12 10.47
CA CYS A 24 35.89 16.11 10.65
C CYS A 24 34.93 16.50 11.77
N LEU A 25 35.45 16.96 12.92
CA LEU A 25 34.64 17.39 14.06
C LEU A 25 33.80 18.63 13.73
N ALA A 26 34.36 19.61 13.02
CA ALA A 26 33.63 20.78 12.55
C ALA A 26 32.48 20.39 11.59
N SER A 27 32.71 19.40 10.72
CA SER A 27 31.70 18.90 9.80
C SER A 27 30.55 18.19 10.54
N ILE A 28 30.87 17.37 11.55
CA ILE A 28 29.88 16.72 12.41
C ILE A 28 29.07 17.76 13.20
N ALA A 29 29.73 18.77 13.76
CA ALA A 29 29.07 19.85 14.47
C ALA A 29 28.12 20.66 13.56
N ALA A 30 28.52 20.94 12.32
CA ALA A 30 27.66 21.61 11.36
C ALA A 30 26.40 20.79 11.03
N LEU A 31 26.56 19.48 10.80
CA LEU A 31 25.43 18.57 10.56
C LEU A 31 24.50 18.44 11.77
N HIS A 32 25.06 18.47 12.99
CA HIS A 32 24.31 18.51 14.24
C HIS A 32 23.39 19.74 14.31
N PHE A 33 23.94 20.95 14.15
CA PHE A 33 23.14 22.18 14.22
C PHE A 33 22.08 22.28 13.12
N GLU A 34 22.43 21.86 11.90
CA GLU A 34 21.49 21.87 10.78
C GLU A 34 20.34 20.86 10.99
N GLY A 35 20.66 19.66 11.47
CA GLY A 35 19.68 18.65 11.82
C GLY A 35 18.73 19.13 12.93
N GLN A 36 19.26 19.82 13.95
CA GLN A 36 18.44 20.43 15.00
C GLN A 36 17.50 21.52 14.46
N ALA A 37 17.94 22.33 13.51
CA ALA A 37 17.10 23.34 12.87
C ALA A 37 15.96 22.71 12.06
N LEU A 38 16.24 21.63 11.32
CA LEU A 38 15.25 20.88 10.56
C LEU A 38 14.24 20.16 11.47
N ALA A 39 14.69 19.68 12.63
CA ALA A 39 13.85 19.02 13.63
C ALA A 39 12.83 19.97 14.29
N VAL A 40 12.86 21.28 14.03
CA VAL A 40 11.79 22.21 14.46
C VAL A 40 10.48 21.94 13.72
N ASN A 41 10.54 21.41 12.49
CA ASN A 41 9.38 20.99 11.71
C ASN A 41 9.51 19.49 11.35
N GLU A 42 9.34 18.65 12.38
CA GLU A 42 9.61 17.22 12.35
C GLU A 42 8.83 16.47 11.25
N GLU A 43 7.56 16.81 11.05
CA GLU A 43 6.68 16.13 10.09
C GLU A 43 7.11 16.39 8.64
N ALA A 44 7.32 17.65 8.28
CA ALA A 44 7.70 18.02 6.91
C ALA A 44 9.11 17.54 6.53
N ASN A 45 10.01 17.43 7.52
CA ASN A 45 11.42 17.18 7.29
C ASN A 45 11.87 15.75 7.67
N ALA A 46 10.95 14.87 8.06
CA ALA A 46 11.27 13.53 8.56
C ALA A 46 12.21 12.73 7.64
N GLY A 47 11.94 12.72 6.33
CA GLY A 47 12.75 12.02 5.34
C GLY A 47 14.12 12.66 5.12
N ILE A 48 14.24 13.99 5.26
CA ILE A 48 15.52 14.71 5.22
C ILE A 48 16.34 14.39 6.47
N LEU A 49 15.71 14.43 7.65
CA LEU A 49 16.33 14.10 8.94
C LEU A 49 16.85 12.66 8.96
N TYR A 50 16.13 11.71 8.34
CA TYR A 50 16.60 10.34 8.15
C TYR A 50 17.93 10.28 7.39
N ARG A 51 18.07 11.05 6.31
CA ARG A 51 19.35 11.13 5.56
C ARG A 51 20.45 11.78 6.38
N TYR A 52 20.16 12.84 7.14
CA TYR A 52 21.14 13.49 8.03
C TYR A 52 21.66 12.52 9.08
N ALA A 53 20.79 11.68 9.67
CA ALA A 53 21.18 10.67 10.64
C ALA A 53 22.17 9.65 10.06
N ASP A 54 21.94 9.20 8.83
CA ASP A 54 22.82 8.25 8.13
C ASP A 54 24.19 8.86 7.79
N ILE A 55 24.21 10.13 7.35
CA ILE A 55 25.45 10.88 7.11
C ILE A 55 26.24 11.07 8.41
N LEU A 56 25.57 11.47 9.49
CA LEU A 56 26.18 11.65 10.81
C LEU A 56 26.79 10.35 11.33
N ASP A 57 26.07 9.22 11.27
CA ASP A 57 26.59 7.93 11.75
C ASP A 57 27.83 7.49 10.98
N ASN A 58 27.87 7.71 9.66
CA ASN A 58 29.04 7.41 8.83
C ASN A 58 30.22 8.34 9.12
N ALA A 59 29.99 9.64 9.24
CA ALA A 59 31.02 10.61 9.61
C ALA A 59 31.61 10.31 10.99
N MET A 60 30.78 9.92 11.96
CA MET A 60 31.22 9.50 13.28
C MET A 60 32.11 8.25 13.24
N LYS A 61 31.77 7.25 12.41
CA LYS A 61 32.59 6.04 12.23
C LYS A 61 33.96 6.36 11.62
N GLN A 62 33.99 7.19 10.57
CA GLN A 62 35.24 7.62 9.93
C GLN A 62 36.11 8.43 10.88
N THR A 63 35.51 9.35 11.64
CA THR A 63 36.22 10.18 12.63
C THR A 63 36.83 9.31 13.73
N ARG A 64 36.10 8.31 14.25
CA ARG A 64 36.67 7.35 15.22
C ARG A 64 37.83 6.54 14.63
N ALA A 65 37.74 6.13 13.38
CA ALA A 65 38.83 5.42 12.70
C ALA A 65 40.07 6.31 12.56
N LEU A 66 39.88 7.59 12.21
CA LEU A 66 40.95 8.59 12.15
C LEU A 66 41.58 8.80 13.53
N MET A 67 40.77 8.96 14.59
CA MET A 67 41.27 9.11 15.96
C MET A 67 42.14 7.93 16.40
N ASN A 68 41.81 6.71 15.99
CA ASN A 68 42.60 5.52 16.32
C ASN A 68 43.90 5.39 15.49
N SER A 69 44.11 6.27 14.50
CA SER A 69 45.24 6.19 13.55
C SER A 69 46.47 7.00 13.94
N PHE A 70 46.42 7.78 15.02
CA PHE A 70 47.53 8.60 15.50
C PHE A 70 47.43 8.86 17.02
N GLN A 71 48.52 9.36 17.60
CA GLN A 71 48.55 9.74 19.01
C GLN A 71 47.78 11.06 19.20
N LEU A 72 46.58 10.98 19.76
CA LEU A 72 45.78 12.16 20.08
C LEU A 72 46.34 12.90 21.29
N GLU A 73 46.26 14.22 21.24
CA GLU A 73 46.35 15.05 22.43
C GLU A 73 45.07 14.93 23.26
N GLU A 74 45.21 15.04 24.58
CA GLU A 74 44.09 14.88 25.51
C GLU A 74 42.98 15.93 25.27
N SER A 75 43.36 17.15 24.87
CA SER A 75 42.45 18.22 24.46
C SER A 75 41.58 17.84 23.27
N ASP A 76 42.19 17.29 22.21
CA ASP A 76 41.49 16.82 21.01
C ASP A 76 40.60 15.63 21.32
N ARG A 77 41.04 14.74 22.22
CA ARG A 77 40.26 13.57 22.64
C ARG A 77 38.97 13.99 23.33
N ILE A 78 39.06 14.92 24.28
CA ILE A 78 37.90 15.45 25.01
C ILE A 78 36.93 16.15 24.04
N SER A 79 37.43 17.00 23.14
CA SER A 79 36.61 17.72 22.15
C SER A 79 35.91 16.76 21.18
N ALA A 80 36.64 15.74 20.71
CA ALA A 80 36.11 14.74 19.81
C ALA A 80 35.03 13.88 20.48
N GLU A 81 35.28 13.39 21.70
CA GLU A 81 34.33 12.58 22.46
C GLU A 81 33.03 13.35 22.73
N ALA A 82 33.11 14.63 23.09
CA ALA A 82 31.94 15.48 23.30
C ALA A 82 31.11 15.67 22.01
N THR A 83 31.78 15.97 20.89
CA THR A 83 31.13 16.18 19.58
C THR A 83 30.48 14.88 19.08
N LEU A 84 31.17 13.74 19.21
CA LEU A 84 30.63 12.43 18.83
C LEU A 84 29.47 11.99 19.74
N ALA A 85 29.46 12.37 21.01
CA ALA A 85 28.35 12.09 21.92
C ALA A 85 27.09 12.88 21.54
N ALA A 86 27.24 14.17 21.23
CA ALA A 86 26.15 15.02 20.74
C ALA A 86 25.56 14.48 19.43
N ALA A 87 26.41 14.18 18.45
CA ALA A 87 25.99 13.60 17.18
C ALA A 87 25.30 12.22 17.35
N LYS A 88 25.74 11.41 18.31
CA LYS A 88 25.08 10.12 18.61
C LYS A 88 23.63 10.30 19.09
N ALA A 89 23.38 11.33 19.91
CA ALA A 89 22.04 11.62 20.40
C ALA A 89 21.12 12.07 19.25
N ASP A 90 21.64 12.92 18.36
CA ASP A 90 20.94 13.39 17.16
C ASP A 90 20.58 12.25 16.21
N VAL A 91 21.52 11.34 15.92
CA VAL A 91 21.26 10.17 15.08
C VAL A 91 20.08 9.37 15.61
N GLN A 92 20.03 9.13 16.93
CA GLN A 92 18.91 8.43 17.55
C GLN A 92 17.60 9.21 17.46
N GLN A 93 17.65 10.52 17.67
CA GLN A 93 16.48 11.39 17.60
C GLN A 93 15.91 11.49 16.18
N PHE A 94 16.75 11.71 15.17
CA PHE A 94 16.32 11.88 13.78
C PHE A 94 15.75 10.58 13.20
N PHE A 95 16.36 9.42 13.50
CA PHE A 95 15.75 8.14 13.16
C PHE A 95 14.40 7.93 13.86
N LYS A 96 14.25 8.38 15.11
CA LYS A 96 12.97 8.33 15.83
C LYS A 96 11.92 9.23 15.17
N ILE A 97 12.26 10.45 14.78
CA ILE A 97 11.37 11.38 14.08
C ILE A 97 10.88 10.77 12.76
N TYR A 98 11.78 10.20 11.95
CA TYR A 98 11.40 9.54 10.71
C TYR A 98 10.41 8.38 10.93
N ARG A 99 10.62 7.58 11.98
CA ARG A 99 9.70 6.47 12.33
C ARG A 99 8.29 6.93 12.68
N ILE A 100 8.12 8.19 13.10
CA ILE A 100 6.81 8.76 13.46
C ILE A 100 6.07 9.24 12.21
N TYR A 101 6.74 9.94 11.29
CA TYR A 101 6.06 10.65 10.20
C TYR A 101 6.20 10.02 8.81
N ILE A 102 7.20 9.15 8.58
CA ILE A 102 7.36 8.31 7.37
C ILE A 102 7.14 9.07 6.04
N THR A 103 7.91 10.14 5.82
CA THR A 103 7.83 10.92 4.57
C THR A 103 8.81 10.42 3.50
N SER A 104 8.70 10.92 2.27
CA SER A 104 9.65 10.61 1.19
C SER A 104 11.09 10.95 1.58
N VAL A 105 12.00 10.00 1.39
CA VAL A 105 13.43 10.18 1.67
C VAL A 105 14.12 10.65 0.39
N PRO A 106 14.73 11.84 0.37
CA PRO A 106 15.36 12.35 -0.83
C PRO A 106 16.60 11.53 -1.20
N SER A 107 16.89 11.41 -2.51
CA SER A 107 18.08 10.75 -3.04
C SER A 107 19.36 11.53 -2.74
N GLU A 108 19.28 12.86 -2.75
CA GLU A 108 20.35 13.79 -2.37
C GLU A 108 19.87 14.80 -1.32
N VAL A 109 20.79 15.20 -0.44
CA VAL A 109 20.53 16.26 0.52
C VAL A 109 21.28 17.51 0.06
N THR A 110 20.55 18.59 -0.21
CA THR A 110 21.14 19.91 -0.42
C THR A 110 21.73 20.42 0.89
N PHE A 111 23.04 20.29 1.03
CA PHE A 111 23.77 21.02 2.05
C PHE A 111 23.77 22.51 1.69
N PRO A 112 23.59 23.43 2.65
CA PRO A 112 23.84 24.84 2.39
C PRO A 112 25.28 25.01 1.84
N GLN A 113 25.40 25.54 0.62
CA GLN A 113 26.68 25.90 0.00
C GLN A 113 27.38 27.00 0.81
N PRO A 114 28.73 26.98 0.90
CA PRO A 114 29.47 26.11 1.79
C PRO A 114 30.15 26.93 2.90
N PHE A 115 30.09 26.47 4.15
CA PHE A 115 31.19 26.75 5.07
C PHE A 115 32.40 25.88 4.66
N CYS A 116 33.45 26.55 4.20
CA CYS A 116 34.81 26.05 4.00
C CYS A 116 35.10 25.01 2.89
N LYS A 117 34.50 25.13 1.68
CA LYS A 117 35.03 24.40 0.49
C LYS A 117 36.08 25.17 -0.33
N ALA A 118 36.26 26.48 -0.13
CA ALA A 118 36.92 27.31 -1.14
C ALA A 118 38.38 27.73 -0.88
N GLU A 119 38.85 27.85 0.36
CA GLU A 119 40.20 28.41 0.60
C GLU A 119 41.28 27.35 0.91
N MET A 120 40.95 26.22 1.55
CA MET A 120 41.97 25.24 1.95
C MET A 120 42.45 24.28 0.84
N LYS A 121 41.62 24.07 -0.19
CA LYS A 121 41.94 23.12 -1.28
C LYS A 121 43.11 23.58 -2.15
N LYS A 122 43.37 24.89 -2.20
CA LYS A 122 44.43 25.50 -3.02
C LYS A 122 45.80 25.56 -2.32
N GLU A 123 45.84 25.47 -1.00
CA GLU A 123 47.07 25.62 -0.21
C GLU A 123 47.74 24.30 0.20
N LEU A 124 47.04 23.16 0.16
CA LEU A 124 47.50 21.91 0.81
C LEU A 124 47.65 20.68 -0.09
N GLU A 125 47.49 20.79 -1.42
CA GLU A 125 47.59 19.64 -2.37
C GLU A 125 46.86 18.36 -1.88
N ILE A 126 45.71 18.50 -1.23
CA ILE A 126 44.90 17.34 -0.79
C ILE A 126 44.28 16.72 -2.05
N SER A 127 44.78 15.55 -2.44
CA SER A 127 44.14 14.69 -3.44
C SER A 127 42.72 14.40 -2.99
N GLU A 128 41.76 14.82 -3.81
CA GLU A 128 40.31 14.55 -3.77
C GLU A 128 39.81 13.86 -2.49
N VAL A 129 39.19 14.63 -1.58
CA VAL A 129 38.29 14.05 -0.58
C VAL A 129 37.14 13.39 -1.35
N PRO A 130 36.99 12.06 -1.29
CA PRO A 130 35.98 11.36 -2.05
C PRO A 130 34.62 11.56 -1.36
N LEU A 131 33.95 12.67 -1.65
CA LEU A 131 32.55 12.92 -1.26
C LEU A 131 31.56 12.35 -2.30
N LYS A 132 31.88 11.21 -2.89
CA LYS A 132 30.90 10.32 -3.52
C LYS A 132 30.87 9.03 -2.72
N ILE A 133 30.09 9.04 -1.65
CA ILE A 133 29.72 7.80 -0.96
C ILE A 133 28.51 7.26 -1.72
N GLU A 134 28.75 6.34 -2.65
CA GLU A 134 27.69 5.44 -3.09
C GLU A 134 27.30 4.57 -1.89
N VAL A 135 26.18 4.90 -1.24
CA VAL A 135 25.56 4.01 -0.28
C VAL A 135 24.93 2.87 -1.09
N LYS A 136 25.72 1.83 -1.35
CA LYS A 136 25.16 0.58 -1.85
C LYS A 136 24.19 0.07 -0.79
N ALA A 137 22.94 -0.12 -1.18
CA ALA A 137 21.97 -0.78 -0.34
C ALA A 137 22.54 -2.10 0.19
N ASN A 138 22.25 -2.44 1.45
CA ASN A 138 22.73 -3.69 2.02
C ASN A 138 22.03 -4.84 1.28
N GLN A 139 22.75 -5.45 0.33
CA GLN A 139 22.26 -6.51 -0.55
C GLN A 139 21.61 -7.67 0.23
N GLN A 140 22.03 -7.92 1.48
CA GLN A 140 21.42 -8.93 2.34
C GLN A 140 20.04 -8.51 2.87
N VAL A 141 19.87 -7.22 3.20
CA VAL A 141 18.56 -6.66 3.61
C VAL A 141 17.61 -6.67 2.42
N GLU A 142 18.08 -6.30 1.23
CA GLU A 142 17.26 -6.31 0.01
C GLU A 142 16.81 -7.72 -0.37
N ALA A 143 17.74 -8.69 -0.40
CA ALA A 143 17.41 -10.08 -0.70
C ALA A 143 16.40 -10.66 0.30
N ALA A 144 16.55 -10.34 1.59
CA ALA A 144 15.63 -10.82 2.61
C ALA A 144 14.26 -10.13 2.58
N LEU A 145 14.21 -8.83 2.27
CA LEU A 145 12.96 -8.11 2.03
C LEU A 145 12.23 -8.70 0.84
N LEU A 146 12.94 -8.99 -0.26
CA LEU A 146 12.35 -9.60 -1.44
C LEU A 146 11.73 -10.97 -1.11
N MET A 147 12.44 -11.83 -0.37
CA MET A 147 11.90 -13.12 0.10
C MET A 147 10.68 -12.96 1.03
N TYR A 148 10.70 -11.98 1.94
CA TYR A 148 9.56 -11.68 2.81
C TYR A 148 8.35 -11.22 1.99
N LEU A 149 8.55 -10.26 1.08
CA LEU A 149 7.49 -9.71 0.23
C LEU A 149 6.88 -10.78 -0.68
N GLN A 150 7.70 -11.68 -1.23
CA GLN A 150 7.19 -12.81 -2.01
C GLN A 150 6.27 -13.71 -1.17
N LYS A 151 6.72 -14.16 0.01
CA LYS A 151 5.91 -15.02 0.89
C LYS A 151 4.63 -14.34 1.38
N VAL A 152 4.69 -13.04 1.69
CA VAL A 152 3.51 -12.26 2.10
C VAL A 152 2.56 -12.06 0.92
N GLY A 153 3.08 -11.81 -0.28
CA GLY A 153 2.29 -11.69 -1.51
C GLY A 153 1.52 -12.97 -1.83
N GLU A 154 2.20 -14.13 -1.79
CA GLU A 154 1.57 -15.45 -1.99
C GLU A 154 0.47 -15.71 -0.96
N LEU A 155 0.74 -15.42 0.33
CA LEU A 155 -0.23 -15.60 1.41
C LEU A 155 -1.45 -14.68 1.23
N ARG A 156 -1.22 -13.40 0.93
CA ARG A 156 -2.28 -12.40 0.70
C ARG A 156 -3.17 -12.79 -0.47
N ALA A 157 -2.57 -13.19 -1.59
CA ALA A 157 -3.31 -13.60 -2.78
C ALA A 157 -4.22 -14.81 -2.49
N ALA A 158 -3.65 -15.86 -1.87
CA ALA A 158 -4.42 -17.05 -1.52
C ALA A 158 -5.55 -16.76 -0.52
N THR A 159 -5.29 -15.94 0.51
CA THR A 159 -6.32 -15.57 1.49
C THR A 159 -7.40 -14.66 0.90
N ALA A 160 -7.03 -13.71 0.03
CA ALA A 160 -7.99 -12.86 -0.66
C ALA A 160 -8.93 -13.67 -1.57
N GLU A 161 -8.40 -14.68 -2.27
CA GLU A 161 -9.21 -15.59 -3.09
C GLU A 161 -10.22 -16.38 -2.24
N GLN A 162 -9.77 -16.95 -1.10
CA GLN A 162 -10.66 -17.66 -0.18
C GLN A 162 -11.76 -16.75 0.38
N VAL A 163 -11.41 -15.52 0.75
CA VAL A 163 -12.37 -14.51 1.22
C VAL A 163 -13.39 -14.19 0.12
N ALA A 164 -12.94 -13.97 -1.11
CA ALA A 164 -13.83 -13.68 -2.24
C ALA A 164 -14.83 -14.82 -2.52
N GLN A 165 -14.36 -16.08 -2.46
CA GLN A 165 -15.22 -17.26 -2.62
C GLN A 165 -16.26 -17.35 -1.48
N ALA A 166 -15.84 -17.13 -0.22
CA ALA A 166 -16.74 -17.16 0.93
C ALA A 166 -17.78 -16.03 0.90
N ASP A 167 -17.37 -14.83 0.50
CA ASP A 167 -18.27 -13.67 0.31
C ASP A 167 -19.30 -13.94 -0.77
N ALA A 168 -18.88 -14.50 -1.90
CA ALA A 168 -19.79 -14.86 -2.99
C ALA A 168 -20.86 -15.86 -2.52
N GLU A 169 -20.48 -16.85 -1.72
CA GLU A 169 -21.44 -17.81 -1.15
C GLU A 169 -22.46 -17.12 -0.22
N ALA A 170 -21.99 -16.32 0.73
CA ALA A 170 -22.87 -15.64 1.68
C ALA A 170 -23.81 -14.64 1.00
N ARG A 171 -23.28 -13.84 0.06
CA ARG A 171 -24.07 -12.87 -0.72
C ARG A 171 -25.09 -13.57 -1.61
N LYS A 172 -24.76 -14.74 -2.18
CA LYS A 172 -25.72 -15.57 -2.91
C LYS A 172 -26.87 -16.05 -2.03
N VAL A 173 -26.59 -16.50 -0.80
CA VAL A 173 -27.64 -16.93 0.15
C VAL A 173 -28.59 -15.78 0.49
N LEU A 174 -28.07 -14.58 0.69
CA LEU A 174 -28.85 -13.36 0.91
C LEU A 174 -29.69 -13.00 -0.32
N LEU A 175 -29.08 -12.97 -1.51
CA LEU A 175 -29.75 -12.68 -2.78
C LEU A 175 -30.88 -13.66 -3.09
N ASP A 176 -30.65 -14.96 -2.96
CA ASP A 176 -31.66 -16.02 -3.19
C ASP A 176 -32.91 -15.79 -2.31
N ARG A 177 -32.74 -15.16 -1.15
CA ARG A 177 -33.80 -14.87 -0.17
C ARG A 177 -34.27 -13.41 -0.18
N LEU A 178 -33.73 -12.60 -1.10
CA LEU A 178 -34.02 -11.17 -1.21
C LEU A 178 -33.78 -10.42 0.12
N LEU A 179 -32.76 -10.82 0.87
CA LEU A 179 -32.44 -10.24 2.18
C LEU A 179 -31.35 -9.16 2.06
N PRO A 180 -31.45 -8.05 2.83
CA PRO A 180 -32.49 -7.75 3.81
C PRO A 180 -33.79 -7.17 3.21
N ASP A 181 -33.79 -6.84 1.93
CA ASP A 181 -34.79 -5.96 1.29
C ASP A 181 -36.23 -6.43 1.44
N ILE A 182 -36.48 -7.75 1.43
CA ILE A 182 -37.81 -8.36 1.59
C ILE A 182 -38.44 -8.12 2.97
N LEU A 183 -37.64 -7.70 3.95
CA LEU A 183 -38.08 -7.39 5.31
C LEU A 183 -38.53 -5.92 5.45
N GLU A 184 -38.29 -5.08 4.43
CA GLU A 184 -38.72 -3.70 4.46
C GLU A 184 -40.24 -3.55 4.29
N LYS A 185 -40.80 -2.50 4.90
CA LYS A 185 -42.21 -2.18 4.72
C LYS A 185 -42.48 -1.77 3.26
N GLY A 186 -43.60 -2.21 2.70
CA GLY A 186 -44.00 -1.88 1.33
C GLY A 186 -43.60 -2.89 0.25
N VAL A 187 -42.73 -3.88 0.54
CA VAL A 187 -42.29 -4.92 -0.43
C VAL A 187 -43.48 -5.71 -1.01
N ALA A 188 -44.52 -5.92 -0.21
CA ALA A 188 -45.72 -6.67 -0.60
C ALA A 188 -46.75 -5.81 -1.35
N GLY A 189 -46.45 -4.53 -1.59
CA GLY A 189 -47.24 -3.58 -2.37
C GLY A 189 -46.58 -3.24 -3.72
N HIS A 190 -46.85 -2.03 -4.22
CA HIS A 190 -46.38 -1.54 -5.52
C HIS A 190 -45.01 -0.87 -5.46
N GLU A 191 -44.45 -0.66 -4.27
CA GLU A 191 -43.26 0.16 -4.05
C GLU A 191 -41.97 -0.67 -4.15
N LEU A 192 -40.85 0.02 -4.41
CA LEU A 192 -39.51 -0.53 -4.25
C LEU A 192 -39.11 -0.48 -2.77
N PRO A 193 -38.32 -1.44 -2.27
CA PRO A 193 -37.66 -1.30 -0.97
C PRO A 193 -36.81 -0.04 -0.95
N LYS A 194 -36.83 0.70 0.17
CA LYS A 194 -36.17 2.00 0.30
C LYS A 194 -34.66 1.90 0.14
N SER A 195 -34.06 0.81 0.60
CA SER A 195 -32.62 0.58 0.39
C SER A 195 -32.27 0.38 -1.09
N MET A 196 -33.12 -0.31 -1.85
CA MET A 196 -32.94 -0.46 -3.30
C MET A 196 -33.13 0.86 -4.02
N GLU A 197 -34.18 1.60 -3.66
CA GLU A 197 -34.48 2.93 -4.20
C GLU A 197 -33.31 3.88 -3.99
N ALA A 198 -32.83 4.01 -2.74
CA ALA A 198 -31.67 4.84 -2.43
C ALA A 198 -30.39 4.43 -3.18
N ARG A 199 -30.15 3.11 -3.37
CA ARG A 199 -29.01 2.62 -4.16
C ARG A 199 -29.14 3.02 -5.63
N ILE A 200 -30.32 2.86 -6.22
CA ILE A 200 -30.58 3.23 -7.62
C ILE A 200 -30.42 4.74 -7.81
N GLU A 201 -31.04 5.54 -6.94
CA GLU A 201 -30.94 7.00 -6.99
C GLU A 201 -29.49 7.47 -6.88
N ALA A 202 -28.72 6.94 -5.92
CA ALA A 202 -27.30 7.29 -5.77
C ALA A 202 -26.47 6.96 -7.03
N ILE A 203 -26.78 5.85 -7.71
CA ILE A 203 -26.14 5.50 -8.98
C ILE A 203 -26.58 6.47 -10.09
N GLN A 204 -27.87 6.79 -10.19
CA GLN A 204 -28.42 7.64 -11.24
C GLN A 204 -28.00 9.11 -11.11
N GLU A 205 -28.10 9.69 -9.92
CA GLU A 205 -27.70 11.09 -9.63
C GLU A 205 -26.24 11.36 -10.00
N GLY A 206 -25.41 10.33 -9.86
CA GLY A 206 -24.00 10.37 -10.20
C GLY A 206 -23.67 10.09 -11.67
N ASP A 207 -24.61 9.73 -12.53
CA ASP A 207 -24.30 9.04 -13.80
C ASP A 207 -23.31 7.87 -13.56
N GLY A 208 -23.57 7.06 -12.53
CA GLY A 208 -22.68 6.03 -12.05
C GLY A 208 -22.32 5.01 -13.13
N LEU A 209 -23.27 4.63 -13.98
CA LEU A 209 -22.99 3.75 -15.12
C LEU A 209 -22.12 4.43 -16.19
N GLY A 210 -22.37 5.70 -16.50
CA GLY A 210 -21.52 6.47 -17.42
C GLY A 210 -20.09 6.61 -16.90
N ARG A 211 -19.92 6.92 -15.60
CA ARG A 211 -18.61 6.96 -14.94
C ARG A 211 -17.90 5.62 -14.93
N LEU A 212 -18.62 4.53 -14.65
CA LEU A 212 -18.07 3.18 -14.69
C LEU A 212 -17.55 2.81 -16.09
N MET A 213 -18.31 3.17 -17.14
CA MET A 213 -17.89 2.99 -18.53
C MET A 213 -16.67 3.84 -18.87
N LYS A 214 -16.65 5.11 -18.45
CA LYS A 214 -15.51 5.99 -18.67
C LYS A 214 -14.25 5.45 -18.01
N THR A 215 -14.31 5.04 -16.74
CA THR A 215 -13.17 4.45 -16.03
C THR A 215 -12.63 3.20 -16.73
N ARG A 216 -13.51 2.36 -17.28
CA ARG A 216 -13.12 1.20 -18.09
C ARG A 216 -12.35 1.65 -19.33
N ASP A 217 -12.86 2.63 -20.06
CA ASP A 217 -12.26 3.12 -21.31
C ASP A 217 -10.91 3.79 -21.04
N ASP A 218 -10.84 4.68 -20.04
CA ASP A 218 -9.60 5.33 -19.61
C ASP A 218 -8.51 4.30 -19.22
N LEU A 219 -8.88 3.19 -18.56
CA LEU A 219 -7.96 2.10 -18.22
C LEU A 219 -7.51 1.28 -19.45
N LEU A 220 -8.41 1.05 -20.41
CA LEU A 220 -8.06 0.35 -21.66
C LEU A 220 -7.04 1.15 -22.45
N ASP A 221 -7.31 2.43 -22.65
CA ASP A 221 -6.40 3.34 -23.36
C ASP A 221 -5.03 3.38 -22.65
N TRP A 222 -5.02 3.49 -21.32
CA TRP A 222 -3.78 3.47 -20.53
C TRP A 222 -2.99 2.15 -20.68
N MET A 223 -3.68 1.00 -20.67
CA MET A 223 -3.03 -0.30 -20.82
C MET A 223 -2.38 -0.43 -22.20
N ASP A 224 -3.06 0.00 -23.27
CA ASP A 224 -2.54 -0.02 -24.63
C ASP A 224 -1.30 0.89 -24.75
N GLU A 225 -1.37 2.12 -24.22
CA GLU A 225 -0.22 3.04 -24.16
C GLU A 225 0.98 2.44 -23.40
N MET A 226 0.71 1.75 -22.29
CA MET A 226 1.73 1.13 -21.45
C MET A 226 2.38 -0.07 -22.14
N GLU A 227 1.61 -0.91 -22.84
CA GLU A 227 2.16 -2.02 -23.63
C GLU A 227 3.09 -1.51 -24.75
N ASP A 228 2.67 -0.46 -25.47
CA ASP A 228 3.49 0.19 -26.50
C ASP A 228 4.78 0.76 -25.90
N SER A 229 4.67 1.49 -24.79
CA SER A 229 5.79 2.13 -24.09
C SER A 229 6.80 1.09 -23.56
N LEU A 230 6.31 -0.01 -23.00
CA LEU A 230 7.13 -1.11 -22.52
C LEU A 230 7.83 -1.83 -23.67
N SER A 231 7.17 -1.99 -24.82
CA SER A 231 7.77 -2.62 -26.01
C SER A 231 8.99 -1.84 -26.50
N VAL A 232 8.93 -0.51 -26.51
CA VAL A 232 10.04 0.38 -26.87
C VAL A 232 11.18 0.22 -25.87
N VAL A 233 10.90 0.34 -24.57
CA VAL A 233 11.93 0.23 -23.52
C VAL A 233 12.61 -1.14 -23.55
N LYS A 234 11.86 -2.22 -23.80
CA LYS A 234 12.41 -3.58 -23.92
C LYS A 234 13.46 -3.72 -25.02
N THR A 235 13.34 -2.96 -26.12
CA THR A 235 14.36 -2.95 -27.19
C THR A 235 15.63 -2.20 -26.80
N GLN A 236 15.56 -1.33 -25.79
CA GLN A 236 16.68 -0.52 -25.31
C GLN A 236 17.39 -1.15 -24.09
N LEU A 237 16.73 -2.08 -23.40
CA LEU A 237 17.27 -2.79 -22.24
C LEU A 237 18.09 -4.01 -22.68
N GLU A 238 19.42 -3.87 -22.70
CA GLU A 238 20.34 -4.99 -23.03
C GLU A 238 20.73 -5.84 -21.80
N LYS A 239 20.47 -5.35 -20.58
CA LYS A 239 20.98 -5.96 -19.35
C LYS A 239 19.98 -6.88 -18.68
N ALA A 240 20.47 -8.05 -18.23
CA ALA A 240 19.66 -9.06 -17.54
C ALA A 240 19.05 -8.59 -16.21
N GLU A 241 19.64 -7.57 -15.57
CA GLU A 241 19.18 -7.01 -14.29
C GLU A 241 17.78 -6.38 -14.39
N TRP A 242 17.39 -5.88 -15.56
CA TRP A 242 16.09 -5.23 -15.80
C TRP A 242 14.98 -6.19 -16.23
N LYS A 243 15.35 -7.42 -16.56
CA LYS A 243 14.43 -8.43 -17.07
C LYS A 243 13.34 -8.77 -16.06
N GLN A 244 13.67 -8.75 -14.77
CA GLN A 244 12.71 -9.06 -13.71
C GLN A 244 11.58 -8.01 -13.60
N SER A 245 11.91 -6.72 -13.65
CA SER A 245 10.91 -5.65 -13.63
C SER A 245 10.05 -5.65 -14.90
N VAL A 246 10.65 -5.87 -16.08
CA VAL A 246 9.89 -5.99 -17.34
C VAL A 246 8.95 -7.20 -17.30
N ASP A 247 9.42 -8.37 -16.89
CA ASP A 247 8.61 -9.59 -16.78
C ASP A 247 7.47 -9.38 -15.76
N TRP A 248 7.72 -8.66 -14.65
CA TRP A 248 6.71 -8.30 -13.66
C TRP A 248 5.64 -7.36 -14.24
N ILE A 249 6.04 -6.30 -14.94
CA ILE A 249 5.11 -5.37 -15.61
C ILE A 249 4.24 -6.13 -16.62
N GLU A 250 4.84 -6.95 -17.49
CA GLU A 250 4.11 -7.73 -18.50
C GLU A 250 3.12 -8.73 -17.87
N ALA A 251 3.49 -9.36 -16.75
CA ALA A 251 2.60 -10.28 -16.05
C ALA A 251 1.40 -9.56 -15.44
N ASN A 252 1.60 -8.37 -14.87
CA ASN A 252 0.52 -7.58 -14.29
C ASN A 252 -0.38 -6.96 -15.37
N LEU A 253 0.17 -6.47 -16.49
CA LEU A 253 -0.63 -6.01 -17.64
C LEU A 253 -1.52 -7.12 -18.20
N ARG A 254 -0.98 -8.34 -18.38
CA ARG A 254 -1.78 -9.51 -18.78
C ARG A 254 -2.90 -9.83 -17.78
N THR A 255 -2.62 -9.71 -16.49
CA THR A 255 -3.62 -9.93 -15.42
C THR A 255 -4.73 -8.87 -15.49
N LEU A 256 -4.37 -7.60 -15.69
CA LEU A 256 -5.33 -6.51 -15.92
C LEU A 256 -6.19 -6.78 -17.15
N GLY A 257 -5.60 -7.25 -18.26
CA GLY A 257 -6.32 -7.61 -19.49
C GLY A 257 -7.38 -8.68 -19.25
N SER A 258 -7.03 -9.75 -18.54
CA SER A 258 -7.99 -10.80 -18.17
C SER A 258 -9.14 -10.26 -17.31
N ASN A 259 -8.83 -9.43 -16.30
CA ASN A 259 -9.85 -8.82 -15.45
C ASN A 259 -10.76 -7.85 -16.23
N MET A 260 -10.19 -7.11 -17.18
CA MET A 260 -10.90 -6.15 -18.00
C MET A 260 -11.97 -6.82 -18.87
N GLU A 261 -11.71 -8.02 -19.39
CA GLU A 261 -12.70 -8.78 -20.16
C GLU A 261 -13.92 -9.19 -19.32
N GLU A 262 -13.73 -9.54 -18.05
CA GLU A 262 -14.85 -9.80 -17.13
C GLU A 262 -15.64 -8.52 -16.81
N VAL A 263 -14.94 -7.40 -16.64
CA VAL A 263 -15.56 -6.08 -16.42
C VAL A 263 -16.39 -5.65 -17.64
N LYS A 264 -15.86 -5.77 -18.86
CA LYS A 264 -16.59 -5.47 -20.11
C LYS A 264 -17.91 -6.22 -20.21
N LYS A 265 -17.88 -7.53 -19.96
CA LYS A 265 -19.09 -8.38 -19.97
C LYS A 265 -20.11 -7.90 -18.94
N SER A 266 -19.65 -7.61 -17.73
CA SER A 266 -20.53 -7.21 -16.63
C SER A 266 -21.14 -5.82 -16.85
N ILE A 267 -20.36 -4.86 -17.35
CA ILE A 267 -20.84 -3.53 -17.75
C ILE A 267 -21.87 -3.64 -18.87
N THR A 268 -21.63 -4.50 -19.87
CA THR A 268 -22.58 -4.72 -20.96
C THR A 268 -23.94 -5.22 -20.44
N LEU A 269 -23.94 -6.11 -19.45
CA LEU A 269 -25.17 -6.56 -18.79
C LEU A 269 -25.89 -5.41 -18.08
N CYS A 270 -25.17 -4.53 -17.38
CA CYS A 270 -25.76 -3.34 -16.77
C CYS A 270 -26.33 -2.37 -17.82
N CYS A 271 -25.64 -2.18 -18.96
CA CYS A 271 -26.14 -1.35 -20.06
C CYS A 271 -27.44 -1.89 -20.67
N ASN A 272 -27.68 -3.20 -20.61
CA ASN A 272 -28.91 -3.84 -21.07
C ASN A 272 -30.10 -3.66 -20.11
N GLU A 273 -29.91 -2.97 -18.98
CA GLU A 273 -30.94 -2.73 -17.96
C GLU A 273 -31.18 -1.21 -17.76
N PRO A 274 -31.55 -0.46 -18.82
CA PRO A 274 -31.67 1.00 -18.76
C PRO A 274 -32.72 1.49 -17.75
N LYS A 275 -33.75 0.67 -17.48
CA LYS A 275 -34.76 0.91 -16.44
C LYS A 275 -34.17 1.09 -15.05
N ILE A 276 -33.04 0.44 -14.76
CA ILE A 276 -32.36 0.53 -13.46
C ILE A 276 -31.40 1.71 -13.46
N TYR A 277 -30.64 1.91 -14.54
CA TYR A 277 -29.47 2.82 -14.50
C TYR A 277 -29.66 4.18 -15.16
N ARG A 278 -30.70 4.37 -15.99
CA ARG A 278 -30.85 5.57 -16.83
C ARG A 278 -32.24 6.20 -16.79
N GLU A 279 -33.27 5.39 -16.60
CA GLU A 279 -34.65 5.89 -16.57
C GLU A 279 -35.05 6.33 -15.15
N PRO A 280 -35.98 7.29 -15.02
CA PRO A 280 -36.50 7.69 -13.72
C PRO A 280 -37.08 6.50 -12.96
N ILE A 281 -36.83 6.44 -11.64
CA ILE A 281 -37.21 5.32 -10.79
C ILE A 281 -38.71 4.95 -10.86
N MET A 282 -39.58 5.93 -11.07
CA MET A 282 -41.03 5.72 -11.28
C MET A 282 -41.31 4.74 -12.44
N THR A 283 -40.48 4.74 -13.49
CA THR A 283 -40.60 3.85 -14.65
C THR A 283 -40.26 2.41 -14.28
N LEU A 284 -39.23 2.23 -13.44
CA LEU A 284 -38.87 0.93 -12.88
C LEU A 284 -40.01 0.42 -11.99
N THR A 285 -40.48 1.24 -11.04
CA THR A 285 -41.59 0.91 -10.14
C THR A 285 -42.85 0.49 -10.91
N ALA A 286 -43.22 1.23 -11.94
CA ALA A 286 -44.38 0.91 -12.78
C ALA A 286 -44.22 -0.40 -13.59
N SER A 287 -42.98 -0.83 -13.86
CA SER A 287 -42.70 -2.07 -14.59
C SER A 287 -42.75 -3.33 -13.73
N LEU A 288 -42.81 -3.17 -12.42
CA LEU A 288 -42.78 -4.26 -11.47
C LEU A 288 -44.14 -4.96 -11.35
N PRO A 289 -44.18 -6.30 -11.15
CA PRO A 289 -45.43 -7.01 -10.92
C PRO A 289 -46.17 -6.45 -9.71
N THR A 290 -47.47 -6.21 -9.82
CA THR A 290 -48.29 -5.78 -8.69
C THR A 290 -48.58 -6.95 -7.75
N CYS A 291 -48.57 -6.71 -6.44
CA CYS A 291 -48.95 -7.69 -5.43
C CYS A 291 -49.98 -7.05 -4.49
N SER A 292 -51.17 -7.65 -4.35
CA SER A 292 -52.20 -7.20 -3.41
C SER A 292 -52.05 -7.96 -2.09
N TYR A 293 -51.14 -7.53 -1.23
CA TYR A 293 -51.00 -8.10 0.11
C TYR A 293 -51.51 -7.11 1.17
N ALA A 294 -52.42 -7.57 2.03
CA ALA A 294 -52.76 -6.83 3.25
C ALA A 294 -51.65 -7.09 4.28
N GLU A 295 -50.94 -6.03 4.68
CA GLU A 295 -49.90 -6.08 5.70
C GLU A 295 -50.41 -6.82 6.95
N SER A 296 -49.95 -8.05 7.14
CA SER A 296 -49.98 -8.69 8.45
C SER A 296 -48.59 -8.49 9.08
N PRO A 297 -48.49 -7.95 10.30
CA PRO A 297 -47.23 -7.85 11.02
C PRO A 297 -46.77 -9.27 11.39
N MET A 298 -46.10 -9.92 10.45
CA MET A 298 -45.51 -11.23 10.64
C MET A 298 -44.20 -11.05 11.39
N ASP A 299 -44.02 -11.77 12.50
CA ASP A 299 -42.80 -11.73 13.33
C ASP A 299 -41.55 -12.13 12.49
N SER A 300 -40.92 -11.12 11.88
CA SER A 300 -39.69 -11.21 11.08
C SER A 300 -38.43 -11.08 11.93
N LYS A 301 -38.56 -10.81 13.23
CA LYS A 301 -37.46 -10.41 14.10
C LYS A 301 -36.29 -11.40 14.08
N ARG A 302 -36.58 -12.70 14.07
CA ARG A 302 -35.56 -13.75 14.01
C ARG A 302 -34.81 -13.79 12.68
N VAL A 303 -35.51 -13.50 11.57
CA VAL A 303 -34.90 -13.40 10.24
C VAL A 303 -34.05 -12.13 10.16
N GLU A 304 -34.53 -11.02 10.70
CA GLU A 304 -33.77 -9.75 10.78
C GLU A 304 -32.48 -9.93 11.59
N GLU A 305 -32.56 -10.57 12.77
CA GLU A 305 -31.40 -10.86 13.61
C GLU A 305 -30.40 -11.77 12.90
N ALA A 306 -30.86 -12.87 12.30
CA ALA A 306 -29.98 -13.78 11.56
C ALA A 306 -29.35 -13.11 10.32
N THR A 307 -30.11 -12.25 9.63
CA THR A 307 -29.60 -11.48 8.49
C THR A 307 -28.53 -10.50 8.93
N ARG A 308 -28.78 -9.78 10.04
CA ARG A 308 -27.81 -8.86 10.62
C ARG A 308 -26.51 -9.57 11.00
N SER A 309 -26.57 -10.74 11.63
CA SER A 309 -25.36 -11.51 11.95
C SER A 309 -24.53 -11.89 10.72
N VAL A 310 -25.16 -12.19 9.58
CA VAL A 310 -24.44 -12.47 8.32
C VAL A 310 -23.84 -11.18 7.73
N LEU A 311 -24.57 -10.06 7.78
CA LEU A 311 -24.06 -8.77 7.31
C LEU A 311 -22.89 -8.26 8.17
N ASP A 312 -22.98 -8.40 9.49
CA ASP A 312 -21.89 -8.05 10.42
C ASP A 312 -20.66 -8.93 10.16
N LEU A 313 -20.85 -10.23 9.92
CA LEU A 313 -19.76 -11.14 9.55
C LEU A 313 -19.01 -10.68 8.28
N LEU A 314 -19.76 -10.30 7.23
CA LEU A 314 -19.20 -9.79 5.97
C LEU A 314 -18.46 -8.46 6.18
N LYS A 315 -19.02 -7.56 7.01
CA LYS A 315 -18.38 -6.29 7.35
C LYS A 315 -17.06 -6.49 8.10
N ASP A 316 -17.05 -7.36 9.11
CA ASP A 316 -15.85 -7.70 9.87
C ASP A 316 -14.78 -8.32 8.97
N ARG A 317 -15.20 -9.19 8.03
CA ARG A 317 -14.30 -9.82 7.06
C ARG A 317 -13.65 -8.80 6.13
N ALA A 318 -14.40 -7.83 5.60
CA ALA A 318 -13.86 -6.77 4.76
C ALA A 318 -12.81 -5.91 5.50
N ALA A 319 -13.06 -5.59 6.77
CA ALA A 319 -12.12 -4.85 7.61
C ALA A 319 -10.83 -5.66 7.87
N LEU A 320 -10.97 -6.97 8.15
CA LEU A 320 -9.83 -7.88 8.34
C LEU A 320 -9.00 -8.05 7.06
N LEU A 321 -9.65 -8.21 5.91
CA LEU A 321 -8.97 -8.31 4.62
C LEU A 321 -8.20 -7.03 4.30
N THR A 322 -8.82 -5.86 4.52
CA THR A 322 -8.15 -4.56 4.35
C THR A 322 -6.90 -4.46 5.23
N SER A 323 -7.01 -4.86 6.49
CA SER A 323 -5.88 -4.88 7.43
C SER A 323 -4.75 -5.81 6.95
N LEU A 324 -5.11 -7.00 6.45
CA LEU A 324 -4.15 -7.97 5.91
C LEU A 324 -3.39 -7.40 4.70
N LEU A 325 -4.09 -6.76 3.78
CA LEU A 325 -3.51 -6.24 2.53
C LEU A 325 -2.62 -5.01 2.78
N GLN A 326 -2.94 -4.20 3.79
CA GLN A 326 -2.21 -2.95 4.09
C GLN A 326 -1.07 -3.09 5.11
N ASP A 327 -0.93 -4.24 5.78
CA ASP A 327 0.13 -4.47 6.77
C ASP A 327 1.55 -4.29 6.18
N LYS A 328 2.41 -3.49 6.83
CA LYS A 328 3.84 -3.37 6.47
C LYS A 328 4.78 -3.65 7.65
N SER A 329 4.24 -4.16 8.75
CA SER A 329 4.95 -4.34 10.02
C SER A 329 6.14 -5.28 9.92
N GLY A 330 6.03 -6.35 9.11
CA GLY A 330 7.13 -7.29 8.94
C GLY A 330 8.30 -6.75 8.11
N GLU A 331 8.09 -5.78 7.22
CA GLU A 331 9.20 -5.12 6.51
C GLU A 331 10.16 -4.42 7.49
N THR A 332 9.60 -3.77 8.52
CA THR A 332 10.36 -3.14 9.60
C THR A 332 11.18 -4.17 10.37
N VAL A 333 10.59 -5.31 10.72
CA VAL A 333 11.27 -6.41 11.43
C VAL A 333 12.44 -6.98 10.63
N VAL A 334 12.25 -7.15 9.31
CA VAL A 334 13.32 -7.63 8.40
C VAL A 334 14.47 -6.62 8.34
N ARG A 335 14.16 -5.33 8.14
CA ARG A 335 15.16 -4.25 8.08
C ARG A 335 15.96 -4.15 9.38
N GLU A 336 15.28 -4.12 10.52
CA GLU A 336 15.92 -3.96 11.84
C GLU A 336 16.84 -5.14 12.18
N ARG A 337 16.34 -6.37 12.04
CA ARG A 337 17.11 -7.56 12.47
C ARG A 337 18.35 -7.77 11.62
N ILE A 338 18.25 -7.64 10.30
CA ILE A 338 19.36 -7.87 9.38
C ILE A 338 20.42 -6.77 9.46
N GLN A 339 20.02 -5.53 9.74
CA GLN A 339 20.99 -4.45 9.98
C GLN A 339 21.72 -4.59 11.32
N SER A 340 21.05 -5.17 12.33
CA SER A 340 21.59 -5.25 13.68
C SER A 340 22.60 -6.39 13.90
N ASP A 341 22.56 -7.47 13.12
CA ASP A 341 23.30 -8.69 13.42
C ASP A 341 24.44 -8.96 12.40
N LYS A 342 25.69 -8.84 12.87
CA LYS A 342 26.90 -9.07 12.05
C LYS A 342 27.26 -10.55 11.89
N HIS A 343 26.54 -11.45 12.54
CA HIS A 343 26.82 -12.88 12.55
C HIS A 343 25.62 -13.67 12.00
N LEU A 344 25.73 -14.08 10.73
CA LEU A 344 24.94 -15.13 10.06
C LEU A 344 23.53 -15.36 10.63
N LEU A 345 22.61 -14.43 10.33
CA LEU A 345 21.18 -14.65 10.57
C LEU A 345 20.69 -15.82 9.72
N ASN A 346 20.00 -16.76 10.35
CA ASN A 346 19.05 -17.60 9.64
C ASN A 346 17.93 -16.69 9.11
N VAL A 347 18.07 -16.23 7.87
CA VAL A 347 17.12 -15.31 7.22
C VAL A 347 15.70 -15.86 7.23
N GLU A 348 15.53 -17.18 7.17
CA GLU A 348 14.22 -17.82 7.28
C GLU A 348 13.57 -17.60 8.65
N ALA A 349 14.34 -17.61 9.74
CA ALA A 349 13.83 -17.35 11.09
C ALA A 349 13.42 -15.89 11.28
N VAL A 350 14.16 -14.96 10.65
CA VAL A 350 13.79 -13.53 10.62
C VAL A 350 12.49 -13.34 9.84
N ILE A 351 12.39 -13.93 8.65
CA ILE A 351 11.17 -13.88 7.83
C ILE A 351 9.99 -14.50 8.57
N PHE A 352 10.18 -15.66 9.23
CA PHE A 352 9.13 -16.29 10.03
C PHE A 352 8.62 -15.36 11.14
N THR A 353 9.52 -14.65 11.83
CA THR A 353 9.13 -13.66 12.85
C THR A 353 8.41 -12.46 12.22
N ALA A 354 8.88 -11.98 11.07
CA ALA A 354 8.26 -10.86 10.35
C ALA A 354 6.86 -11.20 9.83
N MET A 355 6.56 -12.48 9.58
CA MET A 355 5.24 -12.93 9.11
C MET A 355 4.18 -13.04 10.21
N THR A 356 4.54 -12.91 11.49
CA THR A 356 3.62 -13.20 12.62
C THR A 356 2.30 -12.42 12.56
N VAL A 357 2.34 -11.11 12.24
CA VAL A 357 1.12 -10.28 12.20
C VAL A 357 0.21 -10.68 11.03
N VAL A 358 0.80 -10.86 9.84
CA VAL A 358 0.10 -11.31 8.64
C VAL A 358 -0.51 -12.70 8.83
N GLN A 359 0.19 -13.62 9.52
CA GLN A 359 -0.32 -14.95 9.86
C GLN A 359 -1.49 -14.90 10.84
N GLU A 360 -1.45 -14.01 11.83
CA GLU A 360 -2.57 -13.83 12.77
C GLU A 360 -3.80 -13.25 12.08
N LEU A 361 -3.62 -12.26 11.18
CA LEU A 361 -4.71 -11.72 10.37
C LEU A 361 -5.33 -12.79 9.46
N LYS A 362 -4.51 -13.62 8.82
CA LYS A 362 -4.97 -14.79 8.07
C LYS A 362 -5.79 -15.74 8.95
N ARG A 363 -5.28 -16.11 10.13
CA ARG A 363 -5.97 -17.01 11.06
C ARG A 363 -7.35 -16.46 11.47
N ARG A 364 -7.44 -15.15 11.74
CA ARG A 364 -8.71 -14.49 12.06
C ARG A 364 -9.70 -14.50 10.88
N LEU A 365 -9.21 -14.37 9.65
CA LEU A 365 -10.03 -14.54 8.45
C LEU A 365 -10.51 -15.98 8.29
N GLU A 366 -9.65 -16.97 8.53
CA GLU A 366 -10.02 -18.40 8.53
C GLU A 366 -11.08 -18.70 9.58
N ASP A 367 -10.95 -18.17 10.81
CA ASP A 367 -11.97 -18.29 11.86
C ASP A 367 -13.31 -17.65 11.44
N ASN A 368 -13.25 -16.45 10.85
CA ASN A 368 -14.44 -15.77 10.33
C ASN A 368 -15.12 -16.60 9.24
N ILE A 369 -14.37 -17.13 8.28
CA ILE A 369 -14.90 -18.04 7.24
C ILE A 369 -15.47 -19.32 7.88
N GLY A 370 -14.80 -19.88 8.89
CA GLY A 370 -15.26 -21.06 9.61
C GLY A 370 -16.60 -20.87 10.31
N THR A 371 -16.89 -19.67 10.82
CA THR A 371 -18.18 -19.35 11.47
C THR A 371 -19.33 -19.12 10.48
N GLN A 372 -19.03 -18.79 9.22
CA GLN A 372 -20.03 -18.51 8.17
C GLN A 372 -21.06 -19.63 8.02
N GLY A 373 -20.61 -20.90 7.97
CA GLY A 373 -21.50 -22.03 7.71
C GLY A 373 -22.64 -22.16 8.72
N THR A 374 -22.35 -21.90 10.00
CA THR A 374 -23.34 -21.94 11.09
C THR A 374 -24.36 -20.81 10.95
N LEU A 375 -23.89 -19.58 10.67
CA LEU A 375 -24.75 -18.42 10.50
C LEU A 375 -25.65 -18.55 9.28
N LEU A 376 -25.10 -19.00 8.14
CA LEU A 376 -25.89 -19.24 6.93
C LEU A 376 -26.94 -20.34 7.14
N LYS A 377 -26.60 -21.41 7.89
CA LYS A 377 -27.58 -22.48 8.21
C LYS A 377 -28.71 -21.95 9.10
N GLN A 378 -28.39 -21.13 10.11
CA GLN A 378 -29.39 -20.50 10.96
C GLN A 378 -30.31 -19.57 10.14
N LEU A 379 -29.72 -18.72 9.29
CA LEU A 379 -30.47 -17.81 8.42
C LEU A 379 -31.43 -18.57 7.50
N LYS A 380 -30.93 -19.62 6.82
CA LYS A 380 -31.75 -20.49 5.95
C LYS A 380 -32.94 -21.07 6.72
N THR A 381 -32.69 -21.56 7.93
CA THR A 381 -33.72 -22.19 8.78
C THR A 381 -34.79 -21.19 9.22
N GLU A 382 -34.40 -20.01 9.70
CA GLU A 382 -35.35 -18.99 10.15
C GLU A 382 -36.13 -18.38 8.98
N TYR A 383 -35.46 -18.17 7.84
CA TYR A 383 -36.14 -17.72 6.62
C TYR A 383 -37.18 -18.72 6.14
N GLU A 384 -36.88 -20.02 6.13
CA GLU A 384 -37.85 -21.05 5.71
C GLU A 384 -39.07 -21.11 6.63
N LYS A 385 -38.89 -20.98 7.94
CA LYS A 385 -40.00 -20.90 8.90
C LYS A 385 -40.88 -19.68 8.63
N TRP A 386 -40.25 -18.51 8.48
CA TRP A 386 -40.95 -17.26 8.22
C TRP A 386 -41.68 -17.27 6.86
N SER A 387 -41.02 -17.79 5.82
CA SER A 387 -41.59 -17.93 4.47
C SER A 387 -42.83 -18.84 4.46
N ARG A 388 -42.80 -19.96 5.20
CA ARG A 388 -43.98 -20.82 5.39
C ARG A 388 -45.13 -20.10 6.08
N ASN A 389 -44.83 -19.30 7.11
CA ASN A 389 -45.83 -18.54 7.85
C ASN A 389 -46.51 -17.47 6.97
N ARG A 390 -45.75 -16.86 6.06
CA ARG A 390 -46.26 -15.85 5.11
C ARG A 390 -47.19 -16.39 4.02
N LYS A 391 -47.25 -17.72 3.81
CA LYS A 391 -48.05 -18.37 2.75
C LYS A 391 -47.83 -17.70 1.37
N VAL A 392 -46.58 -17.66 0.92
CA VAL A 392 -46.16 -16.99 -0.32
C VAL A 392 -47.05 -17.39 -1.52
N THR A 393 -47.77 -16.42 -2.09
CA THR A 393 -48.62 -16.62 -3.28
C THR A 393 -47.79 -16.58 -4.56
N ALA A 394 -48.39 -16.98 -5.69
CA ALA A 394 -47.74 -16.89 -6.99
C ALA A 394 -47.41 -15.43 -7.40
N GLU A 395 -48.24 -14.47 -7.00
CA GLU A 395 -48.01 -13.05 -7.25
C GLU A 395 -46.85 -12.49 -6.42
N MET A 396 -46.80 -12.83 -5.12
CA MET A 396 -45.68 -12.48 -4.24
C MET A 396 -44.37 -13.04 -4.78
N LYS A 397 -44.37 -14.30 -5.21
CA LYS A 397 -43.19 -14.92 -5.80
C LYS A 397 -42.73 -14.19 -7.07
N LYS A 398 -43.65 -13.84 -7.97
CA LYS A 398 -43.32 -13.06 -9.18
C LYS A 398 -42.72 -11.69 -8.83
N ARG A 399 -43.26 -11.00 -7.82
CA ARG A 399 -42.72 -9.73 -7.31
C ARG A 399 -41.31 -9.92 -6.74
N GLU A 400 -41.13 -10.88 -5.85
CA GLU A 400 -39.85 -11.19 -5.19
C GLU A 400 -38.78 -11.59 -6.21
N ASP A 401 -39.13 -12.39 -7.23
CA ASP A 401 -38.24 -12.76 -8.33
C ASP A 401 -37.82 -11.55 -9.18
N ALA A 402 -38.74 -10.60 -9.43
CA ALA A 402 -38.42 -9.36 -10.15
C ALA A 402 -37.49 -8.45 -9.33
N LEU A 403 -37.73 -8.32 -8.02
CA LEU A 403 -36.85 -7.57 -7.11
C LEU A 403 -35.47 -8.23 -7.02
N ARG A 404 -35.39 -9.56 -6.98
CA ARG A 404 -34.10 -10.28 -6.96
C ARG A 404 -33.26 -9.97 -8.20
N LYS A 405 -33.86 -9.86 -9.38
CA LYS A 405 -33.15 -9.47 -10.60
C LYS A 405 -32.57 -8.06 -10.50
N ILE A 406 -33.29 -7.13 -9.88
CA ILE A 406 -32.78 -5.77 -9.62
C ILE A 406 -31.58 -5.84 -8.68
N VAL A 407 -31.67 -6.57 -7.57
CA VAL A 407 -30.53 -6.70 -6.63
C VAL A 407 -29.34 -7.38 -7.28
N GLU A 408 -29.56 -8.41 -8.08
CA GLU A 408 -28.50 -9.08 -8.83
C GLU A 408 -27.78 -8.10 -9.77
N SER A 409 -28.55 -7.23 -10.44
CA SER A 409 -28.01 -6.15 -11.26
C SER A 409 -27.19 -5.16 -10.44
N LEU A 410 -27.74 -4.66 -9.33
CA LEU A 410 -27.05 -3.70 -8.46
C LEU A 410 -25.75 -4.29 -7.87
N ASN A 411 -25.78 -5.55 -7.45
CA ASN A 411 -24.58 -6.24 -6.95
C ASN A 411 -23.54 -6.42 -8.05
N ARG A 412 -23.96 -6.64 -9.31
CA ARG A 412 -23.05 -6.67 -10.46
C ARG A 412 -22.40 -5.32 -10.69
N PHE A 413 -23.17 -4.23 -10.58
CA PHE A 413 -22.64 -2.87 -10.67
C PHE A 413 -21.58 -2.60 -9.59
N ASP A 414 -21.88 -2.91 -8.33
CA ASP A 414 -20.96 -2.71 -7.20
C ASP A 414 -19.67 -3.52 -7.39
N ALA A 415 -19.78 -4.81 -7.76
CA ALA A 415 -18.63 -5.66 -8.03
C ALA A 415 -17.76 -5.15 -9.20
N CYS A 416 -18.38 -4.59 -10.24
CA CYS A 416 -17.63 -3.94 -11.32
C CYS A 416 -16.89 -2.70 -10.84
N SER A 417 -17.55 -1.88 -10.03
CA SER A 417 -16.97 -0.64 -9.49
C SER A 417 -15.76 -0.95 -8.61
N GLU A 418 -15.89 -1.90 -7.68
CA GLU A 418 -14.79 -2.33 -6.81
C GLU A 418 -13.62 -2.93 -7.60
N ARG A 419 -13.92 -3.73 -8.62
CA ARG A 419 -12.90 -4.34 -9.47
C ARG A 419 -12.16 -3.29 -10.29
N LEU A 420 -12.86 -2.33 -10.89
CA LEU A 420 -12.22 -1.23 -11.63
C LEU A 420 -11.34 -0.37 -10.73
N GLN A 421 -11.80 -0.03 -9.52
CA GLN A 421 -10.97 0.69 -8.55
C GLN A 421 -9.69 -0.08 -8.18
N SER A 422 -9.82 -1.40 -7.96
CA SER A 422 -8.66 -2.25 -7.67
C SER A 422 -7.69 -2.31 -8.86
N MET A 423 -8.21 -2.32 -10.08
CA MET A 423 -7.41 -2.29 -11.31
C MET A 423 -6.68 -0.95 -11.47
N GLN A 424 -7.31 0.18 -11.11
CA GLN A 424 -6.64 1.50 -11.11
C GLN A 424 -5.45 1.53 -10.15
N LEU A 425 -5.61 0.99 -8.94
CA LEU A 425 -4.49 0.90 -7.99
C LEU A 425 -3.33 0.04 -8.53
N CYS A 426 -3.65 -1.04 -9.24
CA CYS A 426 -2.65 -1.87 -9.88
C CYS A 426 -1.96 -1.14 -11.05
N ALA A 427 -2.71 -0.38 -11.85
CA ALA A 427 -2.17 0.47 -12.91
C ALA A 427 -1.19 1.52 -12.35
N ASP A 428 -1.52 2.17 -11.23
CA ASP A 428 -0.64 3.13 -10.56
C ASP A 428 0.67 2.48 -10.10
N CYS A 429 0.62 1.25 -9.55
CA CYS A 429 1.82 0.50 -9.19
C CYS A 429 2.69 0.14 -10.40
N ILE A 430 2.06 -0.29 -11.51
CA ILE A 430 2.77 -0.60 -12.75
C ILE A 430 3.45 0.66 -13.30
N LYS A 431 2.74 1.79 -13.31
CA LYS A 431 3.28 3.07 -13.77
C LYS A 431 4.50 3.48 -12.95
N SER A 432 4.42 3.38 -11.62
CA SER A 432 5.55 3.70 -10.74
C SER A 432 6.77 2.80 -10.97
N GLU A 433 6.56 1.50 -11.19
CA GLU A 433 7.66 0.56 -11.49
C GLU A 433 8.27 0.85 -12.86
N TYR A 434 7.44 1.18 -13.85
CA TYR A 434 7.90 1.57 -15.18
C TYR A 434 8.73 2.86 -15.17
N GLU A 435 8.28 3.90 -14.44
CA GLU A 435 9.02 5.15 -14.27
C GLU A 435 10.38 4.90 -13.60
N ALA A 436 10.41 4.09 -12.53
CA ALA A 436 11.64 3.70 -11.86
C ALA A 436 12.59 2.92 -12.79
N LEU A 437 12.05 2.02 -13.62
CA LEU A 437 12.82 1.28 -14.62
C LEU A 437 13.46 2.24 -15.65
N CYS A 438 12.69 3.20 -16.17
CA CYS A 438 13.18 4.18 -17.13
C CYS A 438 14.28 5.06 -16.55
N GLU A 439 14.10 5.58 -15.33
CA GLU A 439 15.11 6.38 -14.62
C GLU A 439 16.41 5.59 -14.39
N GLN A 440 16.32 4.34 -13.93
CA GLN A 440 17.49 3.51 -13.63
C GLN A 440 18.21 3.04 -14.90
N ALA A 441 17.48 2.83 -15.98
CA ALA A 441 18.03 2.47 -17.28
C ALA A 441 18.56 3.67 -18.08
N GLY A 442 18.22 4.90 -17.68
CA GLY A 442 18.57 6.12 -18.41
C GLY A 442 17.82 6.27 -19.74
N VAL A 443 16.61 5.69 -19.82
CA VAL A 443 15.73 5.73 -20.98
C VAL A 443 14.67 6.81 -20.74
N TYR A 444 14.58 7.80 -21.65
CA TYR A 444 13.65 8.94 -21.56
C TYR A 444 12.65 8.93 -22.72
#